data_AF-A0A954LQC1-F1
#
_entry.id   AF-A0A954LQC1-F1
#
_cell.length_a   1.000
_cell.length_b   1.000
_cell.length_c   1.000
_cell.angle_alpha   90.00
_cell.angle_beta   90.00
_cell.angle_gamma   90.00
#
_symmetry.space_group_name_H-M   'P 1'
#
loop_
_entity.id
_entity.type
_entity.pdbx_description
1 polymer ?
#
loop_
_entity_poly.entity_id
_entity_poly.type
_entity_poly.pdbx_seq_one_letter_code
_entity_poly.pdbx_strand_id
1 'polypeptide(L)' 'TTHPPNMLPTFRHAGTYQPIYLQLYLRELSRWGFPIPEDSRPAEYHRYLGDFLEFGKGEILIRTAA' A
#
# COMPACT_ATOMS: atom_id res chain seq x y z
N THR A 1 7.39 14.01 -11.06
CA THR A 1 7.72 12.71 -10.48
C THR A 1 7.42 12.75 -9.00
N THR A 2 6.41 12.02 -8.53
CA THR A 2 6.04 12.02 -7.11
C THR A 2 6.92 11.00 -6.41
N HIS A 3 7.90 11.47 -5.63
CA HIS A 3 8.72 10.57 -4.80
C HIS A 3 7.88 10.03 -3.65
N PRO A 4 8.06 8.76 -3.25
CA PRO A 4 7.36 8.24 -2.07
C PRO A 4 7.73 9.08 -0.84
N PRO A 5 6.78 9.30 0.09
CA PRO A 5 7.07 10.02 1.31
C PRO A 5 8.14 9.28 2.14
N ASN A 6 8.92 10.02 2.91
CA ASN A 6 9.85 9.42 3.87
C ASN A 6 9.04 8.63 4.92
N MET A 7 9.41 7.37 5.10
CA MET A 7 8.74 6.49 6.07
C MET A 7 9.05 6.94 7.50
N LEU A 8 8.02 6.92 8.36
CA LEU A 8 8.22 7.14 9.79
C LEU A 8 9.07 5.99 10.38
N PRO A 9 10.00 6.27 11.32
CA PRO A 9 10.91 5.26 11.87
C PRO A 9 10.19 4.16 12.67
N THR A 10 8.93 4.39 13.02
CA THR A 10 8.06 3.47 13.76
C THR A 10 7.28 2.52 12.86
N PHE A 11 7.44 2.67 11.54
CA PHE A 11 6.99 1.72 10.52
C PHE A 11 8.19 0.97 9.96
N ARG A 12 8.16 -0.36 10.03
CA ARG A 12 9.27 -1.22 9.59
C ARG A 12 8.89 -1.98 8.33
N HIS A 13 9.81 -2.06 7.38
CA HIS A 13 9.62 -2.86 6.17
C HIS A 13 9.38 -4.33 6.52
N ALA A 14 8.33 -4.91 5.93
CA ALA A 14 7.81 -6.25 6.21
C ALA A 14 7.67 -7.12 4.96
N GLY A 15 8.30 -6.71 3.84
CA GLY A 15 8.39 -7.46 2.59
C GLY A 15 7.75 -6.76 1.39
N THR A 16 7.98 -7.33 0.21
CA THR A 16 7.33 -6.92 -1.05
C THR A 16 6.40 -8.04 -1.50
N TYR A 17 5.15 -7.70 -1.87
CA TYR A 17 4.17 -8.71 -2.32
C TYR A 17 3.00 -8.07 -3.09
N GLN A 18 2.12 -8.92 -3.62
CA GLN A 18 0.87 -8.51 -4.27
C GLN A 18 -0.34 -8.73 -3.33
N PRO A 19 -0.80 -7.71 -2.58
CA PRO A 19 -1.90 -7.83 -1.61
C PRO A 19 -3.24 -8.12 -2.29
N ILE A 20 -3.73 -9.37 -2.20
CA ILE A 20 -5.02 -9.77 -2.80
C ILE A 20 -6.18 -8.93 -2.25
N TYR A 21 -6.20 -8.63 -0.94
CA TYR A 21 -7.28 -7.83 -0.34
C TYR A 21 -7.33 -6.41 -0.93
N LEU A 22 -6.19 -5.81 -1.23
CA LEU A 22 -6.13 -4.47 -1.83
C LEU A 22 -6.73 -4.50 -3.23
N GLN A 23 -6.51 -5.58 -3.98
CA GLN A 23 -7.11 -5.74 -5.31
C GLN A 23 -8.64 -5.76 -5.24
N LEU A 24 -9.20 -6.41 -4.22
CA LEU A 24 -10.64 -6.41 -3.97
C LEU A 24 -11.15 -5.00 -3.65
N TYR A 25 -10.50 -4.28 -2.74
CA TYR A 25 -10.90 -2.92 -2.38
C TYR A 25 -10.85 -1.94 -3.54
N LEU A 26 -9.76 -1.92 -4.28
CA LEU A 26 -9.61 -1.02 -5.42
C LEU A 26 -10.61 -1.35 -6.53
N ARG A 27 -10.99 -2.63 -6.72
CA ARG A 27 -12.08 -3.01 -7.64
C ARG A 27 -13.42 -2.41 -7.20
N GLU A 28 -13.79 -2.54 -5.92
CA GLU A 28 -15.06 -2.00 -5.43
C GLU A 28 -15.07 -0.46 -5.47
N LEU A 29 -13.97 0.20 -5.10
CA LEU A 29 -13.83 1.65 -5.24
C LEU A 29 -14.01 2.11 -6.69
N SER A 30 -13.40 1.41 -7.65
CA SER A 30 -13.60 1.69 -9.07
C SER A 30 -15.06 1.50 -9.50
N ARG A 31 -15.75 0.46 -9.01
CA ARG A 31 -17.19 0.25 -9.27
C ARG A 31 -18.07 1.37 -8.70
N TRP A 32 -17.66 1.99 -7.60
CA TRP A 32 -18.33 3.16 -7.02
C TRP A 32 -17.97 4.48 -7.72
N GLY A 33 -17.16 4.45 -8.79
CA GLY A 33 -16.79 5.62 -9.58
C GLY A 33 -15.57 6.39 -9.04
N PHE A 34 -14.83 5.84 -8.08
CA PHE A 34 -13.56 6.46 -7.67
C PHE A 34 -12.49 6.27 -8.74
N PRO A 35 -11.69 7.31 -9.05
CA PRO A 35 -10.56 7.19 -9.96
C PRO A 35 -9.48 6.32 -9.31
N ILE A 36 -9.19 5.18 -9.93
CA ILE A 36 -8.11 4.28 -9.52
C ILE A 36 -7.05 4.27 -10.63
N PRO A 37 -5.77 4.49 -10.32
CA PRO A 37 -4.71 4.37 -11.32
C PRO A 37 -4.67 2.96 -11.93
N GLU A 38 -4.54 2.87 -13.26
CA GLU A 38 -4.56 1.59 -13.99
C GLU A 38 -3.44 0.64 -13.51
N ASP A 39 -2.30 1.19 -13.13
CA ASP A 39 -1.13 0.47 -12.64
C ASP A 39 -1.24 0.01 -11.17
N SER A 40 -2.39 0.20 -10.52
CA SER A 40 -2.60 -0.22 -9.12
C SER A 40 -3.03 -1.68 -8.99
N ARG A 41 -3.45 -2.35 -10.08
CA ARG A 41 -3.93 -3.76 -10.07
C ARG A 41 -3.68 -4.51 -11.39
N PRO A 42 -3.07 -5.70 -11.36
CA PRO A 42 -2.25 -6.26 -10.27
C PRO A 42 -0.91 -5.52 -10.18
N ALA A 43 -0.43 -5.25 -8.96
CA ALA A 43 0.86 -4.58 -8.73
C ALA A 43 1.55 -5.10 -7.46
N GLU A 44 2.88 -4.98 -7.41
CA GLU A 44 3.69 -5.26 -6.21
C GLU A 44 3.78 -4.03 -5.31
N TYR A 45 3.85 -4.28 -4.01
CA TYR A 45 3.90 -3.24 -2.98
C TYR A 45 4.95 -3.59 -1.94
N HIS A 46 5.76 -2.59 -1.57
CA HIS A 46 6.51 -2.58 -0.33
C HIS A 46 5.54 -2.41 0.84
N ARG A 47 5.56 -3.38 1.76
CA ARG A 47 4.76 -3.38 2.98
C ARG A 47 5.57 -2.85 4.14
N TYR A 48 4.96 -1.99 4.94
CA TYR A 48 5.48 -1.56 6.22
C TYR A 48 4.46 -1.82 7.33
N LEU A 49 4.90 -2.39 8.45
CA LEU A 49 4.07 -2.62 9.64
C LEU A 49 4.40 -1.60 10.72
N GLY A 50 3.38 -1.09 11.40
CA GLY A 50 3.49 -0.04 12.41
C GLY A 50 2.09 0.40 12.86
N ASP A 51 1.89 1.51 13.54
CA ASP A 51 2.91 2.28 14.25
C ASP A 51 3.36 1.48 15.50
N PHE A 52 4.66 1.24 15.64
CA PHE A 52 5.23 0.54 16.80
C PHE A 52 5.37 1.40 18.07
N LEU A 53 4.98 2.69 18.05
CA LEU A 53 4.70 3.45 19.29
C LEU A 53 3.39 3.00 19.94
N GLU A 54 2.49 2.40 19.16
CA GLU A 54 1.22 1.84 19.60
C GLU A 54 1.26 0.30 19.55
N PHE A 55 0.23 -0.36 19.02
CA PHE A 55 0.14 -1.83 18.95
C PHE A 55 0.78 -2.46 17.71
N GLY A 56 1.29 -1.69 16.74
CA GLY A 56 1.92 -2.23 15.52
C GLY A 56 0.99 -3.02 14.58
N LYS A 57 -0.33 -2.76 14.62
CA LYS A 57 -1.35 -3.49 13.83
C LYS A 57 -1.71 -2.82 12.50
N GLY A 58 -1.22 -1.61 12.26
CA GLY A 58 -1.40 -0.88 11.03
C GLY A 58 -0.43 -1.31 9.94
N GLU A 59 -0.75 -0.89 8.72
CA GLU A 59 -0.01 -1.23 7.52
C GLU A 59 0.07 -0.02 6.59
N ILE A 60 1.23 0.18 5.98
CA ILE A 60 1.42 1.09 4.86
C ILE A 60 1.88 0.29 3.66
N LEU A 61 1.26 0.53 2.51
CA LEU A 61 1.60 -0.07 1.24
C LEU A 61 2.11 1.02 0.29
N ILE A 62 3.34 0.85 -0.19
CA ILE A 62 3.92 1.71 -1.23
C ILE A 62 4.08 0.87 -2.48
N ARG A 63 3.45 1.26 -3.58
CA ARG A 63 3.60 0.58 -4.87
C ARG A 63 5.09 0.55 -5.26
N THR A 64 5.59 -0.59 -5.71
CA THR A 64 6.92 -0.65 -6.32
C THR A 64 6.90 0.19 -7.60
N ALA A 65 7.95 0.99 -7.83
CA ALA A 65 8.10 1.64 -9.13
C ALA A 65 8.31 0.53 -10.18
N ALA A 66 7.69 0.68 -11.35
CA ALA A 66 8.02 -0.12 -12.53
C ALA A 66 9.42 0.23 -13.04
#